data_AF-A0AAN8H671-F1
#
_entry.id   AF-A0AAN8H671-F1
#
_cell.length_a   1.000
_cell.length_b   1.000
_cell.length_c   1.000
_cell.angle_alpha   90.00
_cell.angle_beta   90.00
_cell.angle_gamma   90.00
#
_symmetry.space_group_name_H-M   'P 1'
#
loop_
_entity.id
_entity.type
_entity.pdbx_description
1 polymer ?
#
loop_
_entity_poly.entity_id
_entity_poly.type
_entity_poly.pdbx_seq_one_letter_code
_entity_poly.pdbx_strand_id
1 'polypeptide(L)'
;MGLQLQAILLMAPSNSSIDMSRGLVIRCLMVYLGESTDQLLKEYDDPDEDNVSQDLVAARMTIYRAKNNATEDIGIVVQGIKVLTALGTFPRACSLLIGLA
;
A
#
# COMPACT_ATOMS: atom_id res chain seq x y z
N MET A 1 -19.07 -7.61 2.65
CA MET A 1 -18.35 -6.70 3.59
C MET A 1 -17.91 -7.40 4.87
N GLY A 2 -18.79 -7.78 5.81
CA GLY A 2 -18.35 -8.37 7.10
C GLY A 2 -17.39 -9.56 7.00
N LEU A 3 -17.68 -10.53 6.12
CA LEU A 3 -16.82 -11.69 5.88
C LEU A 3 -15.45 -11.33 5.28
N GLN A 4 -15.38 -10.31 4.43
CA GLN A 4 -14.11 -9.85 3.84
C GLN A 4 -13.23 -9.15 4.87
N LEU A 5 -13.81 -8.34 5.75
CA LEU A 5 -13.09 -7.71 6.87
C LEU A 5 -12.53 -8.77 7.82
N GLN A 6 -13.33 -9.80 8.14
CA GLN A 6 -12.87 -10.89 8.99
C GLN A 6 -11.72 -11.68 8.33
N ALA A 7 -11.80 -11.93 7.02
CA ALA A 7 -10.73 -12.59 6.28
C ALA A 7 -9.41 -11.81 6.34
N ILE A 8 -9.45 -10.47 6.21
CA ILE A 8 -8.26 -9.61 6.31
C ILE A 8 -7.68 -9.67 7.74
N LEU A 9 -8.51 -9.56 8.77
CA LEU A 9 -8.04 -9.60 10.16
C LEU A 9 -7.40 -10.95 10.53
N LEU A 10 -7.87 -12.06 9.94
CA LEU A 10 -7.31 -13.40 10.14
C LEU A 10 -5.92 -13.59 9.50
N MET A 11 -5.47 -12.66 8.64
CA MET A 11 -4.11 -12.69 8.09
C MET A 11 -3.04 -12.25 9.11
N ALA A 12 -3.45 -11.72 10.27
CA ALA A 12 -2.52 -11.30 11.32
C ALA A 12 -1.83 -12.51 11.98
N PRO A 13 -0.48 -12.61 11.96
CA PRO A 13 0.22 -13.60 12.75
C PRO A 13 0.14 -13.27 14.25
N SER A 14 0.30 -14.28 15.09
CA SER A 14 0.23 -14.17 16.56
C SER A 14 1.23 -13.17 17.15
N ASN A 15 2.35 -12.93 16.45
CA ASN A 15 3.43 -12.01 16.81
C ASN A 15 3.51 -10.79 15.87
N SER A 16 2.37 -10.34 15.33
CA SER A 16 2.34 -9.20 14.41
C SER A 16 2.98 -7.94 15.02
N SER A 17 3.78 -7.24 14.21
CA SER A 17 4.28 -5.92 14.57
C SER A 17 3.15 -4.88 14.49
N ILE A 18 3.34 -3.74 15.15
CA ILE A 18 2.39 -2.62 15.10
C ILE A 18 2.11 -2.18 13.66
N ASP A 19 3.13 -2.14 12.80
CA ASP A 19 2.98 -1.76 11.39
C ASP A 19 2.15 -2.78 10.61
N MET A 20 2.29 -4.07 10.93
CA MET A 20 1.48 -5.12 10.32
C MET A 20 0.01 -5.00 10.75
N SER A 21 -0.25 -4.81 12.05
CA SER A 21 -1.62 -4.60 12.54
C SER A 21 -2.26 -3.36 11.92
N ARG A 22 -1.52 -2.24 11.85
CA ARG A 22 -1.98 -1.00 11.20
C ARG A 22 -2.25 -1.21 9.71
N GLY A 23 -1.39 -1.96 9.02
CA GLY A 23 -1.59 -2.31 7.60
C GLY A 23 -2.89 -3.08 7.37
N LEU A 24 -3.24 -4.03 8.23
CA LEU A 24 -4.50 -4.78 8.15
C LEU A 24 -5.72 -3.88 8.42
N VAL A 25 -5.66 -3.00 9.43
CA VAL A 25 -6.73 -2.05 9.71
C VAL A 25 -6.99 -1.12 8.52
N ILE A 26 -5.93 -0.67 7.84
CA ILE A 26 -6.05 0.17 6.65
C ILE A 26 -6.73 -0.58 5.51
N ARG A 27 -6.33 -1.84 5.24
CA ARG A 27 -7.00 -2.67 4.22
C ARG A 27 -8.48 -2.88 4.55
N CYS A 28 -8.79 -3.12 5.83
CA CYS A 28 -10.17 -3.19 6.30
C CYS A 28 -10.93 -1.89 6.03
N LEU A 29 -10.33 -0.72 6.30
CA LEU A 29 -10.93 0.57 6.04
C LEU A 29 -11.20 0.77 4.53
N MET A 30 -10.24 0.45 3.67
CA MET A 30 -10.40 0.53 2.21
C MET A 30 -11.59 -0.32 1.74
N VAL A 31 -11.65 -1.59 2.16
CA VAL A 31 -12.77 -2.49 1.82
C VAL A 31 -14.10 -1.97 2.37
N TYR A 32 -14.10 -1.42 3.58
CA TYR A 32 -15.30 -0.82 4.18
C TYR A 32 -15.81 0.38 3.37
N LEU A 33 -14.92 1.19 2.82
CA LEU A 33 -15.25 2.33 1.96
C LEU A 33 -15.63 1.94 0.52
N GLY A 34 -15.55 0.65 0.16
CA GLY A 34 -15.80 0.17 -1.20
C GLY A 34 -14.64 0.41 -2.17
N GLU A 35 -13.47 0.77 -1.65
CA GLU A 35 -12.24 0.97 -2.44
C GLU A 35 -11.60 -0.36 -2.81
N SER A 36 -10.94 -0.39 -3.97
CA SER A 36 -10.12 -1.53 -4.38
C SER A 36 -8.75 -1.44 -3.71
N THR A 37 -8.46 -2.41 -2.81
CA THR A 37 -7.15 -2.50 -2.16
C THR A 37 -6.03 -2.64 -3.16
N ASP A 38 -6.23 -3.38 -4.24
CA ASP A 38 -5.18 -3.69 -5.23
C ASP A 38 -4.90 -2.51 -6.17
N GLN A 39 -5.86 -1.60 -6.32
CA GLN A 39 -5.65 -0.36 -7.08
C GLN A 39 -4.96 0.71 -6.22
N LEU A 40 -5.33 0.81 -4.94
CA LEU A 40 -4.80 1.83 -4.04
C LEU A 40 -3.47 1.42 -3.37
N LEU A 41 -3.24 0.14 -3.13
CA LEU A 41 -1.99 -0.42 -2.60
C LEU A 41 -1.39 -1.38 -3.62
N LYS A 42 -0.26 -1.00 -4.21
CA LYS A 42 0.47 -1.85 -5.15
C LYS A 42 1.75 -2.35 -4.50
N GLU A 43 1.97 -3.65 -4.56
CA GLU A 43 3.15 -4.31 -4.03
C GLU A 43 3.88 -5.03 -5.16
N TYR A 44 5.18 -4.76 -5.28
CA TYR A 44 6.04 -5.35 -6.28
C TYR A 44 7.24 -5.96 -5.58
N ASP A 45 7.35 -7.29 -5.64
CA ASP A 45 8.48 -8.05 -5.10
C ASP A 45 9.37 -8.54 -6.25
N ASP A 46 10.64 -8.15 -6.19
CA ASP A 46 11.65 -8.34 -7.25
C ASP A 46 11.19 -7.87 -8.65
N PRO A 47 10.75 -6.60 -8.79
CA PRO A 47 10.16 -6.14 -10.03
C PRO A 47 11.16 -5.95 -11.17
N ASP A 48 10.67 -6.20 -12.38
CA ASP A 48 11.16 -5.55 -13.59
C ASP A 48 10.80 -4.04 -13.53
N GLU A 49 11.82 -3.18 -13.56
CA GLU A 49 11.66 -1.73 -13.35
C GLU A 49 10.76 -1.06 -14.41
N ASP A 50 10.79 -1.55 -15.65
CA ASP A 50 10.02 -0.99 -16.76
C ASP A 50 8.52 -1.30 -16.58
N ASN A 51 8.18 -2.53 -16.17
CA ASN A 51 6.79 -2.92 -15.91
C ASN A 51 6.17 -2.14 -14.74
N VAL A 52 6.92 -1.95 -13.65
CA VAL A 52 6.45 -1.14 -12.50
C VAL A 52 6.24 0.31 -12.91
N SER A 53 7.18 0.87 -13.68
CA SER A 53 7.09 2.26 -14.12
C SER A 53 5.86 2.49 -15.00
N GLN A 54 5.57 1.59 -15.94
CA GLN A 54 4.37 1.68 -16.78
C GLN A 54 3.07 1.59 -15.96
N ASP A 55 3.01 0.65 -15.02
CA ASP A 55 1.83 0.44 -14.17
C ASP A 55 1.58 1.62 -13.19
N LEU A 56 2.65 2.26 -12.70
CA LEU A 56 2.56 3.46 -11.89
C LEU A 56 2.15 4.69 -12.72
N VAL A 57 2.66 4.84 -13.95
CA VAL A 57 2.27 5.95 -14.85
C VAL A 57 0.78 5.93 -15.18
N ALA A 58 0.18 4.75 -15.31
CA ALA A 58 -1.25 4.59 -15.54
C ALA A 58 -2.12 4.90 -14.29
N ALA A 59 -1.54 4.98 -13.09
CA ALA A 59 -2.28 5.15 -11.86
C ALA A 59 -2.71 6.62 -11.62
N ARG A 60 -4.00 6.83 -11.37
CA ARG A 60 -4.52 8.15 -10.96
C ARG A 60 -4.07 8.52 -9.56
N MET A 61 -4.10 7.57 -8.63
CA MET A 61 -3.63 7.72 -7.25
C MET A 61 -3.36 6.33 -6.70
N THR A 62 -2.16 6.07 -6.19
CA THR A 62 -1.82 4.79 -5.57
C THR A 62 -0.66 4.95 -4.58
N ILE A 63 -0.57 4.04 -3.63
CA ILE A 63 0.57 3.87 -2.74
C ILE A 63 1.28 2.61 -3.20
N TYR A 64 2.57 2.70 -3.47
CA TYR A 64 3.36 1.56 -3.91
C TYR A 64 4.35 1.11 -2.84
N ARG A 65 4.66 -0.19 -2.85
CA ARG A 65 5.87 -0.78 -2.27
C ARG A 65 6.62 -1.48 -3.39
N ALA A 66 7.81 -1.01 -3.71
CA ALA A 66 8.72 -1.65 -4.65
C ALA A 66 9.91 -2.19 -3.86
N LYS A 67 10.04 -3.51 -3.82
CA LYS A 67 11.12 -4.20 -3.11
C LYS A 67 11.97 -4.97 -4.10
N ASN A 68 13.24 -4.60 -4.22
CA ASN A 68 14.25 -5.38 -4.93
C ASN A 68 15.22 -6.04 -3.94
N ASN A 69 16.21 -6.78 -4.43
CA ASN A 69 17.17 -7.52 -3.59
C ASN A 69 18.02 -6.63 -2.66
N ALA A 70 18.11 -5.33 -2.90
CA ALA A 70 18.97 -4.41 -2.15
C ALA A 70 18.19 -3.35 -1.35
N THR A 71 16.99 -2.98 -1.80
CA THR A 71 16.28 -1.79 -1.36
C THR A 71 14.77 -2.02 -1.38
N GLU A 72 14.09 -1.34 -0.47
CA GLU A 72 12.63 -1.28 -0.40
C GLU A 72 12.22 0.19 -0.37
N ASP A 73 11.35 0.58 -1.29
CA ASP A 73 10.79 1.91 -1.36
C ASP A 73 9.27 1.85 -1.24
N ILE A 74 8.73 2.68 -0.35
CA ILE A 74 7.29 2.91 -0.21
C ILE A 74 7.03 4.37 -0.53
N GLY A 75 6.10 4.62 -1.45
CA GLY A 75 5.82 5.96 -1.94
C GLY A 75 4.39 6.14 -2.41
N ILE A 76 4.07 7.36 -2.81
CA ILE A 76 2.76 7.78 -3.28
C ILE A 76 2.89 8.28 -4.70
N VAL A 77 2.00 7.81 -5.57
CA VAL A 77 1.86 8.27 -6.94
C VAL A 77 0.53 8.98 -7.10
N VAL A 78 0.54 10.13 -7.76
CA VAL A 78 -0.64 10.89 -8.17
C VAL A 78 -0.49 11.27 -9.64
N GLN A 79 -1.48 10.91 -10.46
CA GLN A 79 -1.50 11.14 -11.91
C GLN A 79 -0.22 10.64 -12.61
N GLY A 80 0.23 9.44 -12.25
CA GLY A 80 1.45 8.84 -12.79
C GLY A 80 2.77 9.42 -12.23
N ILE A 81 2.73 10.42 -11.35
CA ILE A 81 3.91 11.07 -10.79
C ILE A 81 4.15 10.57 -9.36
N LYS A 82 5.36 10.07 -9.07
CA LYS A 82 5.83 9.79 -7.70
C LYS A 82 5.98 11.10 -6.94
N VAL A 83 4.99 11.44 -6.10
CA VAL A 83 4.96 12.69 -5.33
C VAL A 83 5.70 12.58 -4.00
N LEU A 84 5.75 11.38 -3.42
CA LEU A 84 6.45 11.08 -2.18
C LEU A 84 7.11 9.70 -2.28
N THR A 85 8.30 9.55 -1.69
CA THR A 85 9.11 8.32 -1.69
C THR A 85 9.75 8.12 -0.31
N ALA A 86 10.40 6.97 -0.09
CA ALA A 86 11.10 6.63 1.15
C ALA A 86 10.25 6.77 2.42
N LEU A 87 8.96 6.45 2.32
CA LEU A 87 7.99 6.61 3.41
C LEU A 87 8.08 5.50 4.47
N GLY A 88 8.74 4.39 4.15
CA GLY A 88 9.10 3.32 5.07
C GLY A 88 7.98 2.33 5.38
N THR A 89 6.73 2.78 5.60
CA THR A 89 5.60 1.87 5.86
C THR A 89 4.30 2.33 5.19
N PHE A 90 3.45 1.37 4.82
CA PHE A 90 2.11 1.65 4.28
C PHE A 90 1.25 2.52 5.22
N PRO A 91 1.20 2.28 6.55
CA PRO A 91 0.45 3.13 7.44
C PRO A 91 0.85 4.60 7.40
N ARG A 92 2.16 4.87 7.32
CA ARG A 92 2.66 6.24 7.21
C ARG A 92 2.35 6.85 5.85
N ALA A 93 2.46 6.10 4.76
CA ALA A 93 2.06 6.59 3.44
C ALA A 93 0.55 6.89 3.38
N CYS A 94 -0.29 6.03 3.98
CA CYS A 94 -1.72 6.26 4.06
C CYS A 94 -2.07 7.52 4.86
N SER A 95 -1.40 7.75 6.00
CA SER A 95 -1.65 8.96 6.81
C SER A 95 -1.27 10.23 6.03
N LEU A 96 -0.13 10.24 5.35
CA LEU A 96 0.31 11.36 4.52
C LEU A 96 -0.64 11.64 3.35
N LEU A 97 -1.16 10.58 2.70
CA LEU A 97 -2.11 10.72 1.59
C LEU A 97 -3.39 11.48 2.00
N ILE A 98 -3.84 11.30 3.25
CA ILE A 98 -5.03 11.96 3.81
C ILE A 98 -4.70 13.22 4.61
N GLY A 99 -3.45 13.69 4.59
CA GLY A 99 -3.03 14.92 5.27
C GLY A 99 -2.85 14.80 6.78
N LEU A 100 -2.70 13.59 7.32
CA LEU A 100 -2.36 13.34 8.72
C LEU A 100 -0.83 13.16 8.84
N ALA A 101 -0.17 14.14 9.48
CA ALA A 101 1.27 14.17 9.72
C ALA A 101 1.64 13.69 11.13
#